data_AF-A0A319C1J8-F1
#
_entry.id   AF-A0A319C1J8-F1
#
_cell.length_a   1.000
_cell.length_b   1.000
_cell.length_c   1.000
_cell.angle_alpha   90.00
_cell.angle_beta   90.00
_cell.angle_gamma   90.00
#
_symmetry.space_group_name_H-M   'P 1'
#
loop_
_entity.id
_entity.type
_entity.pdbx_description
1 polymer ?
#
loop_
_entity_poly.entity_id
_entity_poly.type
_entity_poly.pdbx_seq_one_letter_code
_entity_poly.pdbx_strand_id
1 'polypeptide(L)'
;MFPCRVQPTDDPQDDHVTPPLVDEIEGIDINGVAKMSHEPLIIHLKNIRNFEFVKTASKPYDTAVGCILLRAHVLAPKQFRLRSDGSWDEMEWKLARNLYESLWPEQPLTPQF
;
A
#
# COMPACT_ATOMS: atom_id res chain seq x y z
N MET A 1 6.74 17.53 5.80
CA MET A 1 5.33 17.44 6.23
C MET A 1 4.46 17.64 5.00
N PHE A 2 3.72 16.63 4.54
CA PHE A 2 2.75 16.76 3.44
C PHE A 2 1.87 18.01 3.64
N PRO A 3 1.91 19.01 2.74
CA PRO A 3 1.33 20.32 3.00
C PRO A 3 -0.21 20.39 2.85
N CYS A 4 -0.89 19.28 2.62
CA CYS A 4 -2.34 19.21 2.69
C CYS A 4 -2.75 17.76 2.97
N ARG A 5 -3.10 17.45 4.23
CA ARG A 5 -3.66 16.15 4.59
C ARG A 5 -5.10 16.09 4.10
N VAL A 6 -5.30 15.58 2.89
CA VAL A 6 -6.61 15.06 2.48
C VAL A 6 -6.57 13.54 2.64
N GLN A 7 -6.28 13.15 3.87
CA GLN A 7 -6.63 11.85 4.41
C GLN A 7 -8.16 11.84 4.67
N PRO A 8 -8.76 10.67 4.91
CA PRO A 8 -10.17 10.62 5.28
C PRO A 8 -10.44 11.59 6.42
N THR A 9 -11.47 12.41 6.29
CA THR A 9 -11.87 13.26 7.40
C THR A 9 -12.34 12.35 8.54
N ASP A 10 -12.16 12.80 9.79
CA ASP A 10 -12.74 12.12 10.95
C ASP A 10 -14.28 12.15 10.94
N ASP A 11 -14.89 12.75 9.90
CA ASP A 11 -16.32 12.76 9.68
C ASP A 11 -16.77 11.39 9.10
N PRO A 12 -17.53 10.60 9.87
CA PRO A 12 -18.01 9.31 9.39
C PRO A 12 -19.10 9.40 8.30
N GLN A 13 -19.59 10.60 7.97
CA GLN A 13 -20.48 10.86 6.83
C GLN A 13 -19.74 11.26 5.54
N ASP A 14 -18.46 11.58 5.61
CA ASP A 14 -17.69 12.00 4.44
C ASP A 14 -17.22 10.78 3.65
N ASP A 15 -17.86 10.55 2.50
CA ASP A 15 -17.51 9.51 1.54
C ASP A 15 -16.60 10.03 0.41
N HIS A 16 -16.09 11.26 0.53
CA HIS A 16 -15.22 11.86 -0.47
C HIS A 16 -13.91 11.07 -0.59
N VAL A 17 -13.74 10.42 -1.74
CA VAL A 17 -12.50 9.71 -2.08
C VAL A 17 -11.47 10.72 -2.57
N THR A 18 -10.36 10.82 -1.87
CA THR A 18 -9.21 11.60 -2.30
C THR A 18 -8.20 10.71 -3.04
N PRO A 19 -7.51 11.23 -4.07
CA PRO A 19 -6.42 10.49 -4.69
C PRO A 19 -5.31 10.23 -3.65
N PRO A 20 -4.53 9.15 -3.80
CA PRO A 20 -3.40 8.87 -2.93
C PRO A 20 -2.41 10.04 -2.96
N LEU A 21 -1.86 10.38 -1.79
CA LEU A 21 -0.82 11.41 -1.70
C LEU A 21 0.52 10.79 -2.10
N VAL A 22 1.13 11.37 -3.13
CA VAL A 22 2.42 10.96 -3.65
C VAL A 22 3.30 12.19 -3.77
N ASP A 23 4.47 12.15 -3.13
CA ASP A 23 5.46 13.21 -3.15
C ASP A 23 6.86 12.60 -3.23
N GLU A 24 7.77 13.22 -3.99
CA GLU A 24 9.12 12.69 -4.19
C GLU A 24 10.00 12.76 -2.94
N ILE A 25 9.70 13.68 -2.02
CA ILE A 25 10.45 13.94 -0.79
C ILE A 25 9.77 13.25 0.39
N GLU A 26 8.45 13.42 0.49
CA GLU A 26 7.61 12.93 1.58
C GLU A 26 7.09 11.52 1.35
N GLY A 27 7.13 10.99 0.12
CA GLY A 27 6.81 9.59 -0.18
C GLY A 27 5.35 9.31 -0.54
N ILE A 28 4.88 8.10 -0.25
CA ILE A 28 3.50 7.64 -0.57
C ILE A 28 2.72 7.42 0.74
N ASP A 29 1.48 7.91 0.80
CA ASP A 29 0.54 7.73 1.91
C ASP A 29 -0.84 7.26 1.39
N ILE A 30 -1.30 6.09 1.85
CA ILE A 30 -2.56 5.45 1.43
C ILE A 30 -3.30 4.90 2.65
N ASN A 31 -4.58 5.22 2.81
CA ASN A 31 -5.47 4.66 3.84
C ASN A 31 -6.92 4.54 3.33
N GLY A 32 -7.78 3.82 4.04
CA GLY A 32 -9.21 3.71 3.73
C GLY A 32 -10.01 4.90 4.27
N VAL A 33 -11.20 5.16 3.71
CA VAL A 33 -12.03 6.33 4.06
C VAL A 33 -12.87 6.11 5.33
N ALA A 34 -12.90 7.09 6.25
CA ALA A 34 -13.72 7.13 7.45
C ALA A 34 -13.67 5.82 8.26
N LYS A 35 -14.82 5.15 8.47
CA LYS A 35 -14.95 3.85 9.16
C LYS A 35 -14.18 2.69 8.49
N MET A 36 -13.74 2.89 7.26
CA MET A 36 -12.93 1.93 6.52
C MET A 36 -11.43 2.18 6.69
N SER A 37 -11.01 3.28 7.32
CA SER A 37 -9.60 3.51 7.70
C SER A 37 -9.11 2.47 8.71
N HIS A 38 -7.81 2.16 8.65
CA HIS A 38 -7.11 1.40 9.67
C HIS A 38 -5.70 1.96 9.88
N GLU A 39 -4.65 1.26 9.46
CA GLU A 39 -3.29 1.84 9.39
C GLU A 39 -3.01 2.31 7.96
N PRO A 40 -2.37 3.48 7.79
CA PRO A 40 -1.92 3.93 6.48
C PRO A 40 -0.70 3.13 6.01
N LEU A 41 -0.63 2.82 4.71
CA LEU A 41 0.63 2.48 4.06
C LEU A 41 1.42 3.76 3.88
N ILE A 42 2.60 3.83 4.50
CA ILE A 42 3.51 4.95 4.38
C ILE A 42 4.86 4.47 3.85
N ILE A 43 5.30 4.98 2.69
CA ILE A 43 6.61 4.69 2.10
C ILE A 43 7.45 5.96 2.13
N HIS A 44 8.47 6.03 3.00
CA HIS A 44 9.37 7.17 3.16
C HIS A 44 10.82 6.84 2.79
N LEU A 45 11.64 7.89 2.59
CA LEU A 45 13.09 7.76 2.48
C LEU A 45 13.69 7.26 3.82
N LYS A 46 14.71 6.38 3.71
CA LYS A 46 15.39 5.55 4.75
C LYS A 46 15.72 6.18 6.12
N ASN A 47 15.58 7.50 6.28
CA ASN A 47 16.02 8.23 7.47
C ASN A 47 14.89 8.47 8.49
N ILE A 48 13.66 8.04 8.21
CA ILE A 48 12.51 8.19 9.13
C ILE A 48 12.18 6.81 9.73
N ARG A 49 12.74 6.51 10.90
CA ARG A 49 12.65 5.22 11.63
C ARG A 49 11.32 4.96 12.36
N ASN A 50 10.20 5.48 11.88
CA ASN A 50 8.92 5.30 12.57
C ASN A 50 8.02 4.38 11.77
N PHE A 51 7.73 3.20 12.33
CA PHE A 51 6.76 2.20 11.86
C PHE A 51 7.03 1.59 10.47
N GLU A 52 7.65 0.41 10.43
CA GLU A 52 8.02 -0.33 9.21
C GLU A 52 6.99 -1.41 8.80
N PHE A 53 5.73 -1.30 9.21
CA PHE A 53 4.68 -2.24 8.83
C PHE A 53 3.34 -1.53 8.60
N VAL A 54 2.48 -2.15 7.79
CA VAL A 54 1.11 -1.70 7.55
C VAL A 54 0.14 -2.84 7.83
N LYS A 55 -0.93 -2.56 8.57
CA LYS A 55 -2.08 -3.47 8.72
C LYS A 55 -3.30 -2.83 8.11
N THR A 56 -3.89 -3.56 7.17
CA THR A 56 -5.09 -3.13 6.46
C THR A 56 -6.35 -3.72 7.07
N ALA A 57 -6.25 -4.74 7.94
CA ALA A 57 -7.37 -5.51 8.48
C ALA A 57 -8.36 -5.99 7.38
N SER A 58 -7.82 -6.39 6.22
CA SER A 58 -8.58 -6.84 5.05
C SER A 58 -9.62 -5.82 4.55
N LYS A 59 -9.39 -4.53 4.79
CA LYS A 59 -10.24 -3.43 4.32
C LYS A 59 -10.12 -3.28 2.79
N PRO A 60 -11.04 -2.56 2.12
CA PRO A 60 -11.14 -2.52 0.65
C PRO A 60 -9.87 -2.06 -0.09
N TYR A 61 -8.98 -1.34 0.57
CA TYR A 61 -7.71 -0.87 0.00
C TYR A 61 -6.55 -1.89 0.17
N ASP A 62 -6.81 -3.05 0.78
CA ASP A 62 -5.83 -4.11 1.01
C ASP A 62 -5.19 -4.62 -0.28
N THR A 63 -6.01 -4.90 -1.30
CA THR A 63 -5.51 -5.34 -2.62
C THR A 63 -4.60 -4.31 -3.27
N ALA A 64 -4.93 -3.01 -3.15
CA ALA A 64 -4.11 -1.93 -3.68
C ALA A 64 -2.77 -1.81 -2.93
N VAL A 65 -2.80 -1.89 -1.60
CA VAL A 65 -1.59 -1.92 -0.76
C VAL A 65 -0.70 -3.10 -1.13
N GLY A 66 -1.25 -4.31 -1.21
CA GLY A 66 -0.51 -5.51 -1.63
C GLY A 66 0.13 -5.36 -3.02
N CYS A 67 -0.62 -4.83 -3.99
CA CYS A 67 -0.13 -4.57 -5.35
C CYS A 67 1.02 -3.55 -5.38
N ILE A 68 0.92 -2.46 -4.60
CA ILE A 68 1.98 -1.45 -4.50
C ILE A 68 3.24 -2.04 -3.88
N LEU A 69 3.11 -2.87 -2.85
CA LEU A 69 4.25 -3.55 -2.22
C LEU A 69 4.94 -4.54 -3.18
N LEU A 70 4.16 -5.29 -3.98
CA LEU A 70 4.71 -6.12 -5.06
C LEU A 70 5.46 -5.28 -6.10
N ARG A 71 4.88 -4.15 -6.50
CA ARG A 71 5.49 -3.25 -7.48
C ARG A 71 6.78 -2.64 -6.97
N ALA A 72 6.79 -2.20 -5.72
CA ALA A 72 8.01 -1.77 -5.06
C ALA A 72 9.05 -2.90 -5.13
N HIS A 73 8.69 -4.14 -4.76
CA HIS A 73 9.55 -5.33 -4.83
C HIS A 73 10.23 -5.54 -6.16
N VAL A 74 9.47 -5.47 -7.25
CA VAL A 74 10.02 -5.63 -8.59
C VAL A 74 10.99 -4.51 -8.95
N LEU A 75 10.68 -3.26 -8.60
CA LEU A 75 11.48 -2.09 -8.98
C LEU A 75 12.78 -1.94 -8.18
N ALA A 76 12.76 -2.29 -6.89
CA ALA A 76 13.89 -2.05 -6.01
C ALA A 76 14.04 -3.13 -4.91
N PRO A 77 14.24 -4.41 -5.26
CA PRO A 77 14.17 -5.56 -4.34
C PRO A 77 15.18 -5.51 -3.18
N LYS A 78 16.21 -4.68 -3.29
CA LYS A 78 17.25 -4.50 -2.25
C LYS A 78 16.96 -3.33 -1.29
N GLN A 79 15.91 -2.54 -1.54
CA GLN A 79 15.65 -1.31 -0.77
C GLN A 79 14.61 -1.49 0.34
N PHE A 80 13.73 -2.48 0.26
CA PHE A 80 12.76 -2.79 1.31
C PHE A 80 12.66 -4.31 1.50
N ARG A 81 12.22 -4.71 2.68
CA ARG A 81 11.95 -6.10 3.04
C ARG A 81 10.45 -6.29 3.09
N LEU A 82 9.90 -7.07 2.18
CA LEU A 82 8.49 -7.41 2.20
C LEU A 82 8.27 -8.61 3.13
N ARG A 83 7.38 -8.48 4.11
CA ARG A 83 6.94 -9.57 4.99
C ARG A 83 5.43 -9.48 5.17
N SER A 84 4.79 -10.63 5.29
CA SER A 84 3.35 -10.79 5.46
C SER A 84 3.08 -11.83 6.54
N ASP A 85 2.05 -11.62 7.35
CA ASP A 85 1.54 -12.63 8.29
C ASP A 85 0.61 -13.64 7.58
N GLY A 86 0.12 -13.32 6.38
CA GLY A 86 -0.63 -14.23 5.49
C GLY A 86 0.26 -14.93 4.46
N SER A 87 -0.21 -16.05 3.91
CA SER A 87 0.53 -16.88 2.94
C SER A 87 0.31 -16.47 1.47
N TRP A 88 1.29 -16.77 0.62
CA TRP A 88 1.26 -16.42 -0.82
C TRP A 88 0.06 -16.98 -1.61
N ASP A 89 -0.48 -18.11 -1.14
CA ASP A 89 -1.61 -18.81 -1.76
C ASP A 89 -2.97 -18.41 -1.18
N GLU A 90 -3.00 -17.55 -0.16
CA GLU A 90 -4.23 -16.95 0.35
C GLU A 90 -4.88 -15.99 -0.66
N MET A 91 -6.17 -15.71 -0.46
CA MET A 91 -6.99 -14.96 -1.40
C MET A 91 -6.47 -13.53 -1.59
N GLU A 92 -6.03 -12.92 -0.50
CA GLU A 92 -5.49 -11.56 -0.42
C GLU A 92 -4.28 -11.39 -1.35
N TRP A 93 -3.32 -12.33 -1.27
CA TRP A 93 -2.16 -12.35 -2.14
C TRP A 93 -2.52 -12.70 -3.59
N LYS A 94 -3.48 -13.60 -3.82
CA LYS A 94 -3.98 -13.87 -5.18
C LYS A 94 -4.58 -12.62 -5.83
N LEU A 95 -5.40 -11.87 -5.11
CA LEU A 95 -6.02 -10.64 -5.61
C LEU A 95 -4.97 -9.57 -5.94
N ALA A 96 -3.98 -9.38 -5.05
CA ALA A 96 -2.88 -8.44 -5.28
C ALA A 96 -2.05 -8.81 -6.52
N ARG A 97 -1.77 -10.10 -6.73
CA ARG A 97 -1.03 -10.61 -7.90
C ARG A 97 -1.82 -10.45 -9.18
N ASN A 98 -3.10 -10.81 -9.18
CA ASN A 98 -3.97 -10.63 -10.35
C ASN A 98 -4.04 -9.16 -10.76
N LEU A 99 -4.16 -8.24 -9.77
CA LEU A 99 -4.13 -6.81 -10.04
C LEU A 99 -2.77 -6.39 -10.62
N TYR A 100 -1.67 -6.81 -10.02
CA TYR A 100 -0.32 -6.51 -10.51
C TYR A 100 -0.12 -6.98 -11.96
N GLU A 101 -0.45 -8.24 -12.25
CA GLU A 101 -0.28 -8.83 -13.58
C GLU A 101 -1.15 -8.14 -14.64
N SER A 102 -2.34 -7.65 -14.26
CA SER A 102 -3.20 -6.86 -15.16
C SER A 102 -2.61 -5.48 -15.50
N LEU A 103 -1.87 -4.87 -14.57
CA LEU A 103 -1.28 -3.54 -14.72
C LEU A 103 0.10 -3.59 -15.42
N TRP A 104 0.86 -4.66 -15.20
CA TRP A 104 2.22 -4.83 -15.74
C TRP A 104 2.44 -6.22 -16.34
N PRO A 105 1.72 -6.59 -17.43
CA PRO A 105 1.81 -7.92 -18.02
C PRO A 105 3.22 -8.26 -18.55
N GLU A 106 4.00 -7.25 -18.93
CA GLU A 106 5.37 -7.40 -19.45
C GLU A 106 6.44 -7.58 -18.34
N GLN A 107 6.07 -7.47 -17.06
CA GLN A 107 7.00 -7.55 -15.92
C GLN A 107 6.48 -8.54 -14.87
N PRO A 108 6.41 -9.85 -15.20
CA PRO A 108 5.78 -10.85 -14.35
C PRO A 108 6.50 -10.98 -13.00
N LEU A 109 5.72 -11.36 -11.99
CA LEU A 109 6.26 -11.64 -10.66
C LEU A 109 7.11 -12.91 -10.72
N THR A 110 8.35 -12.83 -10.25
CA THR A 110 9.16 -14.01 -10.01
C THR A 110 8.77 -14.62 -8.65
N PRO A 111 8.50 -15.92 -8.54
CA PRO A 111 8.17 -16.56 -7.27
C PRO A 111 9.42 -16.59 -6.38
N GLN A 112 9.56 -15.61 -5.50
CA GLN A 112 10.64 -15.51 -4.51
C GLN A 112 10.14 -15.11 -3.12
N PHE A 113 8.83 -15.24 -2.85
CA PHE A 113 8.20 -14.83 -1.60
C PHE A 113 7.94 -16.02 -0.68
#